data_AF-A0A348XMI2-F1
#
_entry.id   AF-A0A348XMI2-F1
#
_cell.length_a   1.000
_cell.length_b   1.000
_cell.length_c   1.000
_cell.angle_alpha   90.00
_cell.angle_beta   90.00
_cell.angle_gamma   90.00
#
_symmetry.space_group_name_H-M   'P 1'
#
loop_
_entity.id
_entity.type
_entity.pdbx_description
1 polymer ?
#
loop_
_entity_poly.entity_id
_entity_poly.type
_entity_poly.pdbx_seq_one_letter_code
_entity_poly.pdbx_strand_id
1 'polypeptide(L)'
;MQTDFARFSEAFSTQNADIVDGLEEALYAYTASHQITFAEAVEFGGQVVQAFQESAIVKARTLVLNQYLAQIERIAPARLTASTSSTVALVSRQLYSADEWAALNVPGAIPDDIVHAAEAAQNRNVAVRTVLEALFRWLQSIDLEAALAWELELVKDKEVDPDLGRDLLQAWELLDGLPVGCLKFAADAAGDPQVQRQWPAVCAAADRVLRRHALQWIVESETPRELRSLVRAIPLQEELELRAALAVAIEGLGARVTYFSSLATRDEEMVAKFAPVLGREFLGIMGLFVPLMVAADIILTSPDGAHGFALSVFGFSDRARKNWKARLEERAVEAVRRAFMFDLKNKRKPIQTIERLSFGDEALMASAKGMLDLLSGDFDNIKDREGAVEVLAPAYADSREPALRATEIGRRYRSLMRALHPDSLAHILPADVLQTAQEKQETIQNLTTIATESRRFLQQRRAEYATTEAMIASETGYCESIRAIRLSYIRGVLDVP
;
A
#
# COMPACT_ATOMS: atom_id res chain seq x y z
N MET A 1 -11.51 31.14 -23.91
CA MET A 1 -10.48 30.32 -23.25
C MET A 1 -10.70 30.24 -21.73
N GLN A 2 -10.48 31.28 -20.91
CA GLN A 2 -10.78 31.24 -19.46
C GLN A 2 -12.27 30.98 -19.13
N THR A 3 -13.18 31.48 -19.98
CA THR A 3 -14.64 31.30 -19.83
C THR A 3 -15.15 29.93 -20.28
N ASP A 4 -14.36 29.21 -21.08
CA ASP A 4 -14.71 27.87 -21.58
C ASP A 4 -14.32 26.79 -20.57
N PHE A 5 -13.24 26.99 -19.81
CA PHE A 5 -12.80 26.08 -18.74
C PHE A 5 -13.71 26.07 -17.51
N ALA A 6 -14.26 27.22 -17.12
CA ALA A 6 -15.23 27.29 -16.02
C ALA A 6 -16.57 26.61 -16.39
N ARG A 7 -17.04 26.82 -17.63
CA ARG A 7 -18.22 26.13 -18.19
C ARG A 7 -18.00 24.63 -18.37
N PHE A 8 -16.78 24.23 -18.69
CA PHE A 8 -16.38 22.82 -18.73
C PHE A 8 -16.50 22.20 -17.33
N SER A 9 -15.93 22.81 -16.28
CA SER A 9 -16.02 22.32 -14.89
C SER A 9 -17.48 22.20 -14.36
N GLU A 10 -18.36 23.14 -14.75
CA GLU A 10 -19.77 23.18 -14.34
C GLU A 10 -20.65 22.16 -15.09
N ALA A 11 -20.45 21.96 -16.39
CA ALA A 11 -21.14 20.93 -17.18
C ALA A 11 -20.69 19.49 -16.81
N PHE A 12 -19.46 19.36 -16.30
CA PHE A 12 -18.78 18.11 -16.02
C PHE A 12 -19.17 17.48 -14.68
N SER A 13 -19.72 18.27 -13.75
CA SER A 13 -20.17 17.82 -12.42
C SER A 13 -21.67 17.48 -12.35
N THR A 14 -22.49 17.94 -13.30
CA THR A 14 -23.96 17.99 -13.13
C THR A 14 -24.77 17.04 -14.02
N GLN A 15 -24.21 16.44 -15.08
CA GLN A 15 -25.05 15.79 -16.12
C GLN A 15 -25.29 14.27 -16.04
N ASN A 16 -24.62 13.48 -15.20
CA ASN A 16 -24.65 12.00 -15.36
C ASN A 16 -25.20 11.17 -14.20
N ALA A 17 -25.27 11.66 -12.96
CA ALA A 17 -25.66 10.78 -11.84
C ALA A 17 -27.13 10.35 -11.91
N ASP A 18 -28.05 11.28 -12.18
CA ASP A 18 -29.50 11.01 -12.22
C ASP A 18 -29.95 10.21 -13.47
N ILE A 19 -29.12 10.15 -14.52
CA ILE A 19 -29.41 9.40 -15.75
C ILE A 19 -29.07 7.91 -15.58
N VAL A 20 -28.05 7.58 -14.79
CA VAL A 20 -27.54 6.20 -14.66
C VAL A 20 -28.51 5.31 -13.88
N ASP A 21 -29.00 5.77 -12.72
CA ASP A 21 -29.87 4.96 -11.85
C ASP A 21 -31.24 4.66 -12.51
N GLY A 22 -31.82 5.63 -13.22
CA GLY A 22 -33.08 5.42 -13.95
C GLY A 22 -32.94 4.57 -15.22
N LEU A 23 -31.73 4.47 -15.77
CA LEU A 23 -31.48 3.75 -17.02
C LEU A 23 -31.22 2.27 -16.78
N GLU A 24 -30.62 1.88 -15.66
CA GLU A 24 -30.49 0.46 -15.26
C GLU A 24 -31.87 -0.19 -15.09
N GLU A 25 -32.76 0.43 -14.31
CA GLU A 25 -34.15 -0.05 -14.13
C GLU A 25 -34.91 -0.09 -15.46
N ALA A 26 -34.73 0.92 -16.31
CA ALA A 26 -35.38 0.98 -17.62
C ALA A 26 -34.88 -0.11 -18.58
N LEU A 27 -33.58 -0.40 -18.61
CA LEU A 27 -33.00 -1.48 -19.43
C LEU A 27 -33.53 -2.83 -18.98
N TYR A 28 -33.53 -3.12 -17.67
CA TYR A 28 -34.08 -4.37 -17.14
C TYR A 28 -35.57 -4.51 -17.44
N ALA A 29 -36.37 -3.46 -17.24
CA ALA A 29 -37.80 -3.45 -17.57
C ALA A 29 -38.06 -3.64 -19.07
N TYR A 30 -37.18 -3.10 -19.93
CA TYR A 30 -37.28 -3.24 -21.39
C TYR A 30 -37.02 -4.69 -21.82
N THR A 31 -35.97 -5.34 -21.34
CA THR A 31 -35.72 -6.79 -21.58
C THR A 31 -36.82 -7.69 -21.02
N ALA A 32 -37.41 -7.34 -19.87
CA ALA A 32 -38.49 -8.13 -19.29
C ALA A 32 -39.80 -8.01 -20.10
N SER A 33 -40.00 -6.90 -20.80
CA SER A 33 -41.20 -6.62 -21.60
C SER A 33 -41.07 -6.93 -23.09
N HIS A 34 -39.84 -7.13 -23.59
CA HIS A 34 -39.54 -7.37 -25.00
C HIS A 34 -38.59 -8.57 -25.16
N GLN A 35 -38.88 -9.49 -26.09
CA GLN A 35 -37.96 -10.59 -26.43
C GLN A 35 -36.80 -10.07 -27.28
N ILE A 36 -35.79 -9.49 -26.63
CA ILE A 36 -34.58 -8.99 -27.28
C ILE A 36 -33.59 -10.14 -27.38
N THR A 37 -33.01 -10.33 -28.57
CA THR A 37 -31.91 -11.28 -28.76
C THR A 37 -30.59 -10.65 -28.31
N PHE A 38 -29.63 -11.48 -27.90
CA PHE A 38 -28.31 -10.99 -27.52
C PHE A 38 -27.63 -10.20 -28.66
N ALA A 39 -27.85 -10.58 -29.92
CA ALA A 39 -27.32 -9.85 -31.08
C ALA A 39 -27.84 -8.41 -31.16
N GLU A 40 -29.14 -8.19 -30.95
CA GLU A 40 -29.75 -6.86 -30.92
C GLU A 40 -29.24 -6.02 -29.73
N ALA A 41 -29.07 -6.68 -28.57
CA ALA A 41 -28.55 -6.04 -27.37
C ALA A 41 -27.10 -5.58 -27.56
N VAL A 42 -26.25 -6.41 -28.17
CA VAL A 42 -24.85 -6.07 -28.49
C VAL A 42 -24.76 -4.96 -29.53
N GLU A 43 -25.62 -4.96 -30.55
CA GLU A 43 -25.65 -3.87 -31.53
C GLU A 43 -25.96 -2.53 -30.86
N PHE A 44 -26.97 -2.51 -29.99
CA PHE A 44 -27.28 -1.34 -29.16
C PHE A 44 -26.11 -0.95 -28.26
N GLY A 45 -25.50 -1.92 -27.57
CA GLY A 45 -24.34 -1.68 -26.72
C GLY A 45 -23.16 -1.08 -27.49
N GLY A 46 -22.89 -1.56 -28.71
CA GLY A 46 -21.89 -1.01 -29.61
C GLY A 46 -22.17 0.44 -29.99
N GLN A 47 -23.43 0.79 -30.28
CA GLN A 47 -23.83 2.17 -30.55
C GLN A 47 -23.64 3.08 -29.33
N VAL A 48 -23.96 2.61 -28.13
CA VAL A 48 -23.75 3.35 -26.87
C VAL A 48 -22.26 3.58 -26.60
N VAL A 49 -21.43 2.55 -26.74
CA VAL A 49 -19.96 2.67 -26.58
C VAL A 49 -19.39 3.64 -27.60
N GLN A 50 -19.80 3.56 -28.86
CA GLN A 50 -19.35 4.49 -29.90
C GLN A 50 -19.78 5.93 -29.60
N ALA A 51 -21.05 6.15 -29.24
CA ALA A 51 -21.55 7.48 -28.88
C ALA A 51 -20.82 8.06 -27.66
N PHE A 52 -20.48 7.22 -26.68
CA PHE A 52 -19.67 7.61 -25.53
C PHE A 52 -18.26 8.06 -25.96
N GLN A 53 -17.56 7.25 -26.74
CA GLN A 53 -16.22 7.56 -27.24
C GLN A 53 -16.19 8.83 -28.11
N GLU A 54 -17.27 9.09 -28.85
CA GLU A 54 -17.42 10.28 -29.69
C GLU A 54 -17.92 11.51 -28.93
N SER A 55 -18.26 11.38 -27.65
CA SER A 55 -18.81 12.47 -26.84
C SER A 55 -17.84 13.65 -26.71
N ALA A 56 -18.39 14.85 -26.57
CA ALA A 56 -17.60 16.07 -26.38
C ALA A 56 -16.71 16.00 -25.13
N ILE A 57 -17.16 15.28 -24.09
CA ILE A 57 -16.45 15.12 -22.82
C ILE A 57 -15.20 14.25 -23.02
N VAL A 58 -15.32 13.09 -23.68
CA VAL A 58 -14.18 12.22 -23.97
C VAL A 58 -13.17 12.95 -24.86
N LYS A 59 -13.64 13.63 -25.92
CA LYS A 59 -12.77 14.42 -26.81
C LYS A 59 -12.02 15.53 -26.07
N ALA A 60 -12.69 16.28 -25.19
CA ALA A 60 -12.09 17.35 -24.41
C ALA A 60 -11.04 16.80 -23.43
N ARG A 61 -11.34 15.69 -22.74
CA ARG A 61 -10.39 15.01 -21.86
C ARG A 61 -9.14 14.57 -22.62
N THR A 62 -9.31 13.88 -23.74
CA THR A 62 -8.18 13.40 -24.56
C THR A 62 -7.31 14.56 -25.02
N LEU A 63 -7.92 15.69 -25.42
CA LEU A 63 -7.19 16.90 -25.78
C LEU A 63 -6.34 17.44 -24.62
N VAL A 64 -6.94 17.61 -23.43
CA VAL A 64 -6.26 18.13 -22.23
C VAL A 64 -5.08 17.25 -21.85
N LEU A 65 -5.25 15.93 -21.90
CA LEU A 65 -4.18 15.01 -21.51
C LEU A 65 -3.08 14.95 -22.55
N ASN A 66 -3.40 14.97 -23.84
CA ASN A 66 -2.39 15.09 -24.89
C ASN A 66 -1.57 16.37 -24.74
N GLN A 67 -2.19 17.48 -24.31
CA GLN A 67 -1.47 18.71 -23.99
C GLN A 67 -0.57 18.55 -22.76
N TYR A 68 -1.08 17.95 -21.68
CA TYR A 68 -0.31 17.67 -20.47
C TYR A 68 0.92 16.79 -20.77
N LEU A 69 0.72 15.70 -21.51
CA LEU A 69 1.79 14.78 -21.91
C LEU A 69 2.81 15.43 -22.83
N ALA A 70 2.36 16.24 -23.79
CA ALA A 70 3.27 17.00 -24.64
C ALA A 70 4.14 17.99 -23.85
N GLN A 71 3.67 18.52 -22.72
CA GLN A 71 4.51 19.33 -21.83
C GLN A 71 5.52 18.47 -21.07
N ILE A 72 5.10 17.31 -20.56
CA ILE A 72 6.02 16.35 -19.92
C ILE A 72 7.15 15.95 -20.89
N GLU A 73 6.82 15.59 -22.12
CA GLU A 73 7.79 15.22 -23.16
C GLU A 73 8.77 16.36 -23.52
N ARG A 74 8.34 17.62 -23.39
CA ARG A 74 9.22 18.78 -23.60
C ARG A 74 10.22 18.97 -22.47
N ILE A 75 9.80 18.69 -21.24
CA ILE A 75 10.62 18.89 -20.03
C ILE A 75 11.62 17.74 -19.86
N ALA A 76 11.19 16.51 -20.17
CA ALA A 76 12.07 15.35 -20.24
C ALA A 76 12.03 14.73 -21.64
N PRO A 77 12.90 15.15 -22.57
CA PRO A 77 12.94 14.58 -23.92
C PRO A 77 13.22 13.08 -23.83
N ALA A 78 12.21 12.29 -24.21
CA ALA A 78 12.17 10.87 -23.95
C ALA A 78 13.15 10.04 -24.80
N ARG A 79 13.70 8.98 -24.18
CA ARG A 79 14.13 7.75 -24.86
C ARG A 79 12.87 6.95 -25.23
N LEU A 80 12.17 7.35 -26.29
CA LEU A 80 11.04 6.61 -26.82
C LEU A 80 11.56 5.40 -27.60
N THR A 81 11.38 4.19 -27.06
CA THR A 81 11.23 3.00 -27.90
C THR A 81 9.81 2.47 -27.70
N ALA A 82 9.08 2.38 -28.81
CA ALA A 82 7.75 1.80 -28.84
C ALA A 82 7.82 0.29 -28.59
N SER A 83 6.93 -0.23 -27.75
CA SER A 83 6.27 -1.51 -28.03
C SER A 83 4.98 -1.64 -27.21
N THR A 84 3.93 -1.89 -27.97
CA THR A 84 2.51 -2.10 -27.68
C THR A 84 2.23 -3.39 -26.91
N SER A 85 1.49 -3.26 -25.81
CA SER A 85 0.44 -4.21 -25.41
C SER A 85 -0.77 -3.36 -24.99
N SER A 86 -2.00 -3.86 -25.11
CA SER A 86 -3.24 -3.15 -24.73
C SER A 86 -3.11 -2.42 -23.39
N THR A 87 -2.87 -1.10 -23.41
CA THR A 87 -2.64 -0.29 -22.22
C THR A 87 -3.72 0.79 -22.13
N VAL A 88 -4.32 0.92 -20.95
CA VAL A 88 -5.19 2.05 -20.60
C VAL A 88 -4.35 3.32 -20.37
N ALA A 89 -3.03 3.18 -20.21
CA ALA A 89 -2.11 4.29 -20.07
C ALA A 89 -1.90 5.02 -21.40
N LEU A 90 -1.89 6.36 -21.32
CA LEU A 90 -1.57 7.25 -22.44
C LEU A 90 -0.05 7.40 -22.68
N VAL A 91 0.78 6.89 -21.76
CA VAL A 91 2.25 6.93 -21.83
C VAL A 91 2.78 5.51 -21.68
N SER A 92 3.83 5.16 -22.43
CA SER A 92 4.37 3.80 -22.41
C SER A 92 4.95 3.41 -21.03
N ARG A 93 4.87 2.12 -20.72
CA ARG A 93 5.13 1.47 -19.42
C ARG A 93 6.52 1.74 -18.80
N GLN A 94 7.47 2.34 -19.52
CA GLN A 94 8.90 2.40 -19.13
C GLN A 94 9.54 3.81 -19.19
N LEU A 95 8.77 4.89 -19.29
CA LEU A 95 9.35 6.19 -19.61
C LEU A 95 10.01 6.92 -18.44
N TYR A 96 9.51 6.80 -17.19
CA TYR A 96 10.04 7.54 -16.04
C TYR A 96 10.04 6.72 -14.75
N SER A 97 11.18 6.66 -14.08
CA SER A 97 11.32 6.20 -12.69
C SER A 97 10.59 7.13 -11.70
N ALA A 98 10.38 6.67 -10.46
CA ALA A 98 9.71 7.46 -9.42
C ALA A 98 10.45 8.79 -9.13
N ASP A 99 11.79 8.76 -9.12
CA ASP A 99 12.62 9.96 -8.90
C ASP A 99 12.50 10.96 -10.06
N GLU A 100 12.51 10.47 -11.31
CA GLU A 100 12.34 11.30 -12.50
C GLU A 100 10.94 11.94 -12.55
N TRP A 101 9.92 11.20 -12.13
CA TRP A 101 8.56 11.72 -12.06
C TRP A 101 8.39 12.78 -10.96
N ALA A 102 8.99 12.55 -9.78
CA ALA A 102 8.97 13.53 -8.70
C ALA A 102 9.68 14.83 -9.12
N ALA A 103 10.75 14.74 -9.91
CA ALA A 103 11.45 15.89 -10.47
C ALA A 103 10.64 16.61 -11.58
N LEU A 104 9.76 15.90 -12.30
CA LEU A 104 8.90 16.49 -13.33
C LEU A 104 7.73 17.31 -12.76
N ASN A 105 7.28 16.97 -11.54
CA ASN A 105 6.21 17.69 -10.84
C ASN A 105 6.72 18.87 -9.99
N VAL A 106 7.96 19.35 -10.23
CA VAL A 106 8.48 20.54 -9.56
C VAL A 106 7.64 21.76 -9.98
N PRO A 107 7.19 22.61 -9.02
CA PRO A 107 6.35 23.76 -9.31
C PRO A 107 6.93 24.66 -10.41
N GLY A 108 6.12 24.97 -11.42
CA GLY A 108 6.46 25.88 -12.52
C GLY A 108 7.03 25.21 -13.79
N ALA A 109 7.19 23.87 -13.82
CA ALA A 109 7.62 23.17 -15.02
C ALA A 109 6.50 23.03 -16.07
N ILE A 110 5.26 22.76 -15.61
CA ILE A 110 4.05 22.68 -16.44
C ILE A 110 3.13 23.84 -16.05
N PRO A 111 2.46 24.52 -17.00
CA PRO A 111 1.48 25.56 -16.67
C PRO A 111 0.36 25.03 -15.76
N ASP A 112 0.08 25.73 -14.66
CA ASP A 112 -0.91 25.34 -13.64
C ASP A 112 -2.29 25.04 -14.22
N ASP A 113 -2.73 25.79 -15.23
CA ASP A 113 -4.02 25.56 -15.91
C ASP A 113 -4.10 24.17 -16.55
N ILE A 114 -2.99 23.66 -17.09
CA ILE A 114 -2.92 22.33 -17.71
C ILE A 114 -2.89 21.24 -16.63
N VAL A 115 -2.17 21.48 -15.53
CA VAL A 115 -2.14 20.59 -14.36
C VAL A 115 -3.54 20.43 -13.79
N HIS A 116 -4.22 21.55 -13.47
CA HIS A 116 -5.58 21.54 -12.93
C HIS A 116 -6.58 20.87 -13.89
N ALA A 117 -6.44 21.07 -15.20
CA ALA A 117 -7.31 20.42 -16.19
C ALA A 117 -7.07 18.90 -16.25
N ALA A 118 -5.82 18.45 -16.17
CA ALA A 118 -5.48 17.03 -16.09
C ALA A 118 -6.00 16.40 -14.78
N GLU A 119 -5.80 17.05 -13.65
CA GLU A 119 -6.35 16.62 -12.35
C GLU A 119 -7.89 16.56 -12.37
N ALA A 120 -8.57 17.54 -12.99
CA ALA A 120 -10.01 17.50 -13.16
C ALA A 120 -10.47 16.30 -13.98
N ALA A 121 -9.76 15.96 -15.07
CA ALA A 121 -10.01 14.77 -15.86
C ALA A 121 -9.85 13.48 -15.05
N GLN A 122 -8.79 13.38 -14.23
CA GLN A 122 -8.56 12.24 -13.34
C GLN A 122 -9.64 12.13 -12.26
N ASN A 123 -9.98 13.25 -11.62
CA ASN A 123 -11.00 13.31 -10.57
C ASN A 123 -12.38 12.89 -11.08
N ARG A 124 -12.71 13.16 -12.34
CA ARG A 124 -13.95 12.62 -12.94
C ARG A 124 -13.93 11.12 -13.10
N ASN A 125 -12.81 10.56 -13.56
CA ASN A 125 -12.66 9.11 -13.66
C ASN A 125 -12.80 8.45 -12.26
N VAL A 126 -12.61 9.19 -11.17
CA VAL A 126 -12.94 8.72 -9.82
C VAL A 126 -14.41 8.95 -9.47
N ALA A 127 -14.95 10.16 -9.71
CA ALA A 127 -16.20 10.63 -9.12
C ALA A 127 -17.46 10.35 -9.94
N VAL A 128 -17.36 10.19 -11.27
CA VAL A 128 -18.55 10.14 -12.15
C VAL A 128 -18.76 8.73 -12.68
N ARG A 129 -19.86 8.10 -12.26
CA ARG A 129 -20.35 6.85 -12.87
C ARG A 129 -20.84 7.13 -14.30
N THR A 130 -20.59 6.21 -15.22
CA THR A 130 -21.13 6.31 -16.58
C THR A 130 -22.21 5.26 -16.82
N VAL A 131 -22.93 5.42 -17.93
CA VAL A 131 -23.91 4.44 -18.43
C VAL A 131 -23.28 3.09 -18.78
N LEU A 132 -21.97 3.03 -18.99
CA LEU A 132 -21.29 1.83 -19.46
C LEU A 132 -21.33 0.69 -18.43
N GLU A 133 -21.14 0.98 -17.14
CA GLU A 133 -21.23 -0.03 -16.07
C GLU A 133 -22.59 -0.76 -16.10
N ALA A 134 -23.69 0.02 -16.20
CA ALA A 134 -25.04 -0.51 -16.27
C ALA A 134 -25.30 -1.29 -17.58
N LEU A 135 -24.78 -0.79 -18.71
CA LEU A 135 -24.85 -1.47 -19.99
C LEU A 135 -24.18 -2.85 -19.95
N PHE A 136 -22.97 -2.95 -19.41
CA PHE A 136 -22.24 -4.22 -19.31
C PHE A 136 -22.99 -5.21 -18.41
N ARG A 137 -23.46 -4.78 -17.24
CA ARG A 137 -24.27 -5.63 -16.36
C ARG A 137 -25.57 -6.10 -17.01
N TRP A 138 -26.20 -5.24 -17.80
CA TRP A 138 -27.39 -5.61 -18.57
C TRP A 138 -27.06 -6.67 -19.62
N LEU A 139 -26.00 -6.51 -20.42
CA LEU A 139 -25.57 -7.52 -21.40
C LEU A 139 -25.22 -8.85 -20.73
N GLN A 140 -24.48 -8.81 -19.63
CA GLN A 140 -24.12 -9.99 -18.83
C GLN A 140 -25.34 -10.72 -18.25
N SER A 141 -26.44 -10.00 -17.98
CA SER A 141 -27.70 -10.60 -17.50
C SER A 141 -28.50 -11.30 -18.60
N ILE A 142 -28.25 -10.99 -19.87
CA ILE A 142 -28.90 -11.64 -21.02
C ILE A 142 -28.15 -12.92 -21.38
N ASP A 143 -26.84 -12.81 -21.62
CA ASP A 143 -25.95 -13.94 -21.92
C ASP A 143 -24.53 -13.61 -21.42
N LEU A 144 -24.16 -14.22 -20.30
CA LEU A 144 -22.90 -13.95 -19.63
C LEU A 144 -21.67 -14.31 -20.49
N GLU A 145 -21.69 -15.47 -21.14
CA GLU A 145 -20.54 -15.97 -21.89
C GLU A 145 -20.32 -15.12 -23.14
N ALA A 146 -21.39 -14.82 -23.86
CA ALA A 146 -21.33 -14.00 -25.06
C ALA A 146 -20.99 -12.53 -24.73
N ALA A 147 -21.49 -12.00 -23.61
CA ALA A 147 -21.16 -10.65 -23.13
C ALA A 147 -19.67 -10.52 -22.82
N LEU A 148 -19.11 -11.44 -22.02
CA LEU A 148 -17.70 -11.41 -21.65
C LEU A 148 -16.78 -11.54 -22.87
N ALA A 149 -17.16 -12.37 -23.86
CA ALA A 149 -16.41 -12.48 -25.11
C ALA A 149 -16.40 -11.16 -25.90
N TRP A 150 -17.54 -10.47 -25.99
CA TRP A 150 -17.64 -9.17 -26.65
C TRP A 150 -16.87 -8.08 -25.92
N GLU A 151 -16.99 -8.01 -24.58
CA GLU A 151 -16.27 -7.07 -23.72
C GLU A 151 -14.75 -7.25 -23.83
N LEU A 152 -14.27 -8.49 -23.91
CA LEU A 152 -12.85 -8.76 -24.15
C LEU A 152 -12.36 -8.25 -25.50
N GLU A 153 -13.17 -8.35 -26.55
CA GLU A 153 -12.84 -7.79 -27.87
C GLU A 153 -12.83 -6.24 -27.88
N LEU A 154 -13.54 -5.58 -26.95
CA LEU A 154 -13.44 -4.12 -26.79
C LEU A 154 -12.06 -3.69 -26.27
N VAL A 155 -11.45 -4.49 -25.40
CA VAL A 155 -10.17 -4.17 -24.74
C VAL A 155 -8.94 -4.77 -25.42
N LYS A 156 -9.14 -5.64 -26.42
CA LYS A 156 -8.08 -6.32 -27.16
C LYS A 156 -7.41 -5.39 -28.17
N ASP A 157 -6.07 -5.33 -28.10
CA ASP A 157 -5.19 -4.66 -29.09
C ASP A 157 -5.50 -3.18 -29.40
N LYS A 158 -6.12 -2.45 -28.46
CA LYS A 158 -6.49 -1.03 -28.60
C LYS A 158 -6.05 -0.21 -27.39
N GLU A 159 -5.89 1.09 -27.59
CA GLU A 159 -5.90 2.08 -26.51
C GLU A 159 -7.31 2.12 -25.93
N VAL A 160 -7.45 1.71 -24.67
CA VAL A 160 -8.73 1.60 -23.99
C VAL A 160 -9.01 2.92 -23.27
N ASP A 161 -10.20 3.47 -23.50
CA ASP A 161 -10.65 4.65 -22.77
C ASP A 161 -10.70 4.37 -21.25
N PRO A 162 -10.19 5.25 -20.39
CA PRO A 162 -10.10 4.97 -18.95
C PRO A 162 -11.46 4.86 -18.26
N ASP A 163 -12.52 5.52 -18.74
CA ASP A 163 -13.86 5.31 -18.17
C ASP A 163 -14.42 3.96 -18.61
N LEU A 164 -14.21 3.59 -19.87
CA LEU A 164 -14.58 2.27 -20.40
C LEU A 164 -13.88 1.15 -19.63
N GLY A 165 -12.56 1.25 -19.44
CA GLY A 165 -11.77 0.26 -18.70
C GLY A 165 -12.19 0.16 -17.23
N ARG A 166 -12.42 1.30 -16.57
CA ARG A 166 -12.92 1.34 -15.19
C ARG A 166 -14.28 0.65 -15.06
N ASP A 167 -15.23 0.99 -15.94
CA ASP A 167 -16.62 0.51 -15.85
C ASP A 167 -16.74 -0.97 -16.23
N LEU A 168 -15.92 -1.46 -17.17
CA LEU A 168 -15.77 -2.89 -17.44
C LEU A 168 -15.29 -3.64 -16.20
N LEU A 169 -14.21 -3.17 -15.56
CA LEU A 169 -13.67 -3.80 -14.35
C LEU A 169 -14.69 -3.79 -13.20
N GLN A 170 -15.45 -2.70 -13.04
CA GLN A 170 -16.53 -2.61 -12.05
C GLN A 170 -17.72 -3.54 -12.34
N ALA A 171 -18.03 -3.78 -13.61
CA ALA A 171 -19.03 -4.77 -14.00
C ALA A 171 -18.54 -6.20 -13.68
N TRP A 172 -17.26 -6.50 -13.95
CA TRP A 172 -16.66 -7.79 -13.68
C TRP A 172 -16.47 -8.11 -12.20
N GLU A 173 -16.31 -7.09 -11.35
CA GLU A 173 -16.02 -7.25 -9.92
C GLU A 173 -17.01 -8.18 -9.20
N LEU A 174 -18.29 -8.21 -9.61
CA LEU A 174 -19.32 -8.99 -8.91
C LEU A 174 -19.59 -10.35 -9.53
N LEU A 175 -18.93 -10.71 -10.64
CA LEU A 175 -19.14 -11.98 -11.32
C LEU A 175 -18.40 -13.11 -10.61
N ASP A 176 -19.04 -14.27 -10.53
CA ASP A 176 -18.42 -15.47 -10.00
C ASP A 176 -17.75 -16.23 -11.16
N GLY A 177 -16.43 -16.34 -11.12
CA GLY A 177 -15.63 -16.98 -12.18
C GLY A 177 -15.48 -16.10 -13.42
N LEU A 178 -14.31 -15.47 -13.57
CA LEU A 178 -13.97 -14.71 -14.77
C LEU A 178 -13.10 -15.53 -15.73
N PRO A 179 -13.29 -15.37 -17.06
CA PRO A 179 -12.35 -15.90 -18.04
C PRO A 179 -10.93 -15.38 -17.80
N VAL A 180 -9.93 -16.21 -18.11
CA VAL A 180 -8.50 -15.86 -17.95
C VAL A 180 -8.14 -14.57 -18.68
N GLY A 181 -8.77 -14.28 -19.82
CA GLY A 181 -8.59 -13.02 -20.55
C GLY A 181 -8.97 -11.78 -19.72
N CYS A 182 -10.07 -11.84 -18.97
CA CYS A 182 -10.53 -10.72 -18.13
C CYS A 182 -9.57 -10.50 -16.96
N LEU A 183 -9.15 -11.60 -16.32
CA LEU A 183 -8.17 -11.56 -15.23
C LEU A 183 -6.81 -11.05 -15.71
N LYS A 184 -6.40 -11.41 -16.93
CA LYS A 184 -5.18 -10.89 -17.56
C LYS A 184 -5.27 -9.38 -17.79
N PHE A 185 -6.38 -8.88 -18.34
CA PHE A 185 -6.59 -7.44 -18.51
C PHE A 185 -6.53 -6.70 -17.16
N ALA A 186 -7.18 -7.22 -16.13
CA ALA A 186 -7.10 -6.66 -14.78
C ALA A 186 -5.66 -6.68 -14.24
N ALA A 187 -4.92 -7.78 -14.40
CA ALA A 187 -3.52 -7.90 -13.97
C ALA A 187 -2.60 -6.92 -14.70
N ASP A 188 -2.81 -6.70 -16.00
CA ASP A 188 -2.04 -5.76 -16.80
C ASP A 188 -2.34 -4.31 -16.40
N ALA A 189 -3.62 -3.97 -16.15
CA ALA A 189 -4.03 -2.64 -15.69
C ALA A 189 -3.52 -2.32 -14.27
N ALA A 190 -3.61 -3.26 -13.32
CA ALA A 190 -3.08 -3.08 -11.97
C ALA A 190 -1.55 -3.08 -11.93
N GLY A 191 -0.90 -3.75 -12.89
CA GLY A 191 0.56 -3.87 -13.00
C GLY A 191 1.24 -2.81 -13.87
N ASP A 192 0.51 -1.79 -14.31
CA ASP A 192 1.06 -0.68 -15.09
C ASP A 192 1.21 0.57 -14.19
N PRO A 193 2.45 0.97 -13.86
CA PRO A 193 2.70 2.19 -13.09
C PRO A 193 2.14 3.45 -13.74
N GLN A 194 2.03 3.49 -15.07
CA GLN A 194 1.46 4.63 -15.78
C GLN A 194 -0.06 4.69 -15.62
N VAL A 195 -0.75 3.55 -15.66
CA VAL A 195 -2.18 3.48 -15.33
C VAL A 195 -2.41 3.91 -13.88
N GLN A 196 -1.59 3.46 -12.94
CA GLN A 196 -1.69 3.91 -11.54
C GLN A 196 -1.57 5.45 -11.40
N ARG A 197 -0.63 6.06 -12.13
CA ARG A 197 -0.35 7.50 -12.05
C ARG A 197 -1.39 8.34 -12.79
N GLN A 198 -1.86 7.88 -13.95
CA GLN A 198 -2.76 8.64 -14.83
C GLN A 198 -4.22 8.35 -14.53
N TRP A 199 -4.55 7.11 -14.22
CA TRP A 199 -5.91 6.58 -14.10
C TRP A 199 -6.06 5.73 -12.84
N PRO A 200 -5.90 6.34 -11.65
CA PRO A 200 -5.91 5.59 -10.39
C PRO A 200 -7.22 4.82 -10.16
N ALA A 201 -8.37 5.28 -10.70
CA ALA A 201 -9.64 4.58 -10.56
C ALA A 201 -9.69 3.26 -11.36
N VAL A 202 -9.05 3.22 -12.53
CA VAL A 202 -8.89 1.98 -13.33
C VAL A 202 -8.03 0.98 -12.56
N CYS A 203 -6.88 1.43 -12.07
CA CYS A 203 -6.00 0.58 -11.25
C CYS A 203 -6.72 0.08 -9.99
N ALA A 204 -7.48 0.93 -9.31
CA ALA A 204 -8.25 0.54 -8.14
C ALA A 204 -9.35 -0.49 -8.47
N ALA A 205 -10.06 -0.32 -9.58
CA ALA A 205 -11.06 -1.30 -10.03
C ALA A 205 -10.41 -2.64 -10.37
N ALA A 206 -9.28 -2.63 -11.06
CA ALA A 206 -8.50 -3.84 -11.35
C ALA A 206 -8.01 -4.53 -10.08
N ASP A 207 -7.48 -3.76 -9.13
CA ASP A 207 -7.04 -4.27 -7.82
C ASP A 207 -8.19 -4.94 -7.07
N ARG A 208 -9.42 -4.38 -7.13
CA ARG A 208 -10.62 -4.98 -6.51
C ARG A 208 -11.00 -6.33 -7.15
N VAL A 209 -11.08 -6.39 -8.49
CA VAL A 209 -11.37 -7.62 -9.23
C VAL A 209 -10.37 -8.71 -8.84
N LEU A 210 -9.07 -8.43 -9.00
CA LEU A 210 -8.01 -9.40 -8.72
C LEU A 210 -8.02 -9.85 -7.26
N ARG A 211 -8.18 -8.91 -6.32
CA ARG A 211 -8.23 -9.21 -4.90
C ARG A 211 -9.41 -10.10 -4.56
N ARG A 212 -10.61 -9.81 -5.07
CA ARG A 212 -11.81 -10.65 -4.83
C ARG A 212 -11.56 -12.09 -5.28
N HIS A 213 -11.18 -12.28 -6.55
CA HIS A 213 -11.00 -13.61 -7.12
C HIS A 213 -9.86 -14.38 -6.44
N ALA A 214 -8.72 -13.73 -6.17
CA ALA A 214 -7.61 -14.39 -5.49
C ALA A 214 -7.96 -14.75 -4.04
N LEU A 215 -8.68 -13.87 -3.33
CA LEU A 215 -9.14 -14.15 -1.97
C LEU A 215 -10.16 -15.30 -1.97
N GLN A 216 -11.12 -15.33 -2.90
CA GLN A 216 -12.08 -16.44 -3.05
C GLN A 216 -11.36 -17.78 -3.27
N TRP A 217 -10.40 -17.83 -4.20
CA TRP A 217 -9.60 -19.03 -4.44
C TRP A 217 -8.88 -19.51 -3.17
N ILE A 218 -8.33 -18.58 -2.38
CA ILE A 218 -7.66 -18.90 -1.11
C ILE A 218 -8.65 -19.50 -0.09
N VAL A 219 -9.88 -18.99 -0.02
CA VAL A 219 -10.92 -19.56 0.87
C VAL A 219 -11.21 -21.01 0.51
N GLU A 220 -11.33 -21.29 -0.79
CA GLU A 220 -11.70 -22.59 -1.34
C GLU A 220 -10.56 -23.62 -1.22
N SER A 221 -9.30 -23.17 -1.25
CA SER A 221 -8.09 -24.01 -1.31
C SER A 221 -7.47 -24.41 0.05
N GLU A 222 -8.29 -24.52 1.11
CA GLU A 222 -7.91 -24.74 2.52
C GLU A 222 -7.35 -23.50 3.26
N THR A 223 -8.14 -22.96 4.19
CA THR A 223 -7.75 -21.84 5.04
C THR A 223 -7.23 -22.27 6.42
N PRO A 224 -5.98 -21.94 6.78
CA PRO A 224 -5.55 -21.89 8.17
C PRO A 224 -6.58 -21.21 9.09
N ARG A 225 -6.74 -21.71 10.32
CA ARG A 225 -7.71 -21.21 11.32
C ARG A 225 -7.63 -19.69 11.51
N GLU A 226 -6.42 -19.18 11.43
CA GLU A 226 -6.00 -17.81 11.65
C GLU A 226 -6.43 -16.84 10.55
N LEU A 227 -6.71 -17.36 9.35
CA LEU A 227 -7.22 -16.57 8.24
C LEU A 227 -8.73 -16.44 8.26
N ARG A 228 -9.46 -17.21 9.07
CA ARG A 228 -10.94 -17.20 9.05
C ARG A 228 -11.53 -15.82 9.28
N SER A 229 -10.92 -14.94 10.06
CA SER A 229 -11.41 -13.56 10.25
C SER A 229 -11.22 -12.70 9.00
N LEU A 230 -10.04 -12.75 8.40
CA LEU A 230 -9.74 -12.05 7.14
C LEU A 230 -10.59 -12.62 6.00
N VAL A 231 -10.78 -13.94 5.99
CA VAL A 231 -11.57 -14.72 5.04
C VAL A 231 -13.06 -14.47 5.19
N ARG A 232 -13.56 -14.31 6.41
CA ARG A 232 -14.95 -13.89 6.70
C ARG A 232 -15.20 -12.43 6.38
N ALA A 233 -14.15 -11.61 6.25
CA ALA A 233 -14.24 -10.21 5.83
C ALA A 233 -14.18 -10.03 4.30
N ILE A 234 -13.68 -11.02 3.54
CA ILE A 234 -13.69 -11.04 2.07
C ILE A 234 -15.09 -10.78 1.48
N PRO A 235 -16.19 -11.41 1.98
CA PRO A 235 -17.51 -11.26 1.39
C PRO A 235 -18.18 -9.94 1.74
N LEU A 236 -17.64 -9.17 2.71
CA LEU A 236 -18.36 -8.05 3.30
C LEU A 236 -18.44 -6.84 2.39
N GLN A 237 -17.70 -6.80 1.27
CA GLN A 237 -17.67 -5.70 0.29
C GLN A 237 -17.29 -4.32 0.87
N GLU A 238 -17.23 -4.18 2.20
CA GLU A 238 -16.89 -2.95 2.90
C GLU A 238 -15.39 -2.88 3.15
N GLU A 239 -14.76 -1.95 2.44
CA GLU A 239 -13.32 -1.69 2.54
C GLU A 239 -12.87 -1.38 3.98
N LEU A 240 -13.74 -0.79 4.80
CA LEU A 240 -13.46 -0.47 6.20
C LEU A 240 -13.26 -1.74 7.06
N GLU A 241 -14.11 -2.74 6.89
CA GLU A 241 -14.02 -3.99 7.64
C GLU A 241 -12.81 -4.81 7.20
N LEU A 242 -12.52 -4.79 5.88
CA LEU A 242 -11.32 -5.42 5.33
C LEU A 242 -10.05 -4.74 5.84
N ARG A 243 -10.00 -3.40 5.92
CA ARG A 243 -8.90 -2.64 6.54
C ARG A 243 -8.69 -3.04 8.00
N ALA A 244 -9.77 -3.16 8.78
CA ALA A 244 -9.69 -3.57 10.18
C ALA A 244 -9.15 -5.01 10.31
N ALA A 245 -9.62 -5.94 9.49
CA ALA A 245 -9.13 -7.31 9.46
C ALA A 245 -7.65 -7.40 9.04
N LEU A 246 -7.22 -6.58 8.08
CA LEU A 246 -5.83 -6.50 7.64
C LEU A 246 -4.92 -5.95 8.74
N ALA A 247 -5.34 -4.92 9.47
CA ALA A 247 -4.56 -4.41 10.60
C ALA A 247 -4.28 -5.49 11.66
N VAL A 248 -5.28 -6.32 11.98
CA VAL A 248 -5.13 -7.46 12.90
C VAL A 248 -4.18 -8.52 12.32
N ALA A 249 -4.30 -8.84 11.03
CA ALA A 249 -3.43 -9.81 10.37
C ALA A 249 -1.96 -9.33 10.31
N ILE A 250 -1.74 -8.04 10.05
CA ILE A 250 -0.42 -7.38 10.09
C ILE A 250 0.18 -7.48 11.49
N GLU A 251 -0.59 -7.18 12.54
CA GLU A 251 -0.12 -7.31 13.93
C GLU A 251 0.22 -8.77 14.26
N GLY A 252 -0.63 -9.72 13.85
CA GLY A 252 -0.39 -11.14 14.00
C GLY A 252 0.90 -11.61 13.31
N LEU A 253 1.12 -11.20 12.06
CA LEU A 253 2.35 -11.49 11.32
C LEU A 253 3.57 -10.95 12.06
N GLY A 254 3.54 -9.67 12.46
CA GLY A 254 4.65 -9.04 13.17
C GLY A 254 5.00 -9.72 14.50
N ALA A 255 3.99 -10.16 15.25
CA ALA A 255 4.17 -10.90 16.50
C ALA A 255 4.83 -12.28 16.25
N ARG A 256 4.35 -13.03 15.24
CA ARG A 256 4.92 -14.34 14.87
C ARG A 256 6.35 -14.23 14.38
N VAL A 257 6.63 -13.27 13.49
CA VAL A 257 7.99 -13.00 12.98
C VAL A 257 8.95 -12.68 14.12
N THR A 258 8.52 -11.85 15.08
CA THR A 258 9.34 -11.50 16.26
C THR A 258 9.61 -12.75 17.11
N TYR A 259 8.58 -13.53 17.41
CA TYR A 259 8.72 -14.71 18.24
C TYR A 259 9.58 -15.79 17.57
N PHE A 260 9.29 -16.11 16.30
CA PHE A 260 10.07 -17.04 15.47
C PHE A 260 11.55 -16.65 15.40
N SER A 261 11.87 -15.43 14.98
CA SER A 261 13.27 -14.98 14.85
C SER A 261 14.00 -14.95 16.19
N SER A 262 13.30 -14.65 17.29
CA SER A 262 13.89 -14.64 18.63
C SER A 262 14.22 -16.04 19.17
N LEU A 263 13.45 -17.06 18.78
CA LEU A 263 13.68 -18.45 19.15
C LEU A 263 14.70 -19.11 18.22
N ALA A 264 14.60 -18.88 16.92
CA ALA A 264 15.48 -19.44 15.89
C ALA A 264 16.94 -18.99 16.01
N THR A 265 17.21 -17.93 16.78
CA THR A 265 18.57 -17.39 17.00
C THR A 265 19.14 -17.73 18.38
N ARG A 266 18.49 -18.63 19.13
CA ARG A 266 19.01 -19.15 20.40
C ARG A 266 20.02 -20.28 20.17
N ASP A 267 20.59 -20.77 21.27
CA ASP A 267 21.44 -21.94 21.33
C ASP A 267 20.73 -23.21 20.86
N GLU A 268 21.51 -24.16 20.32
CA GLU A 268 20.99 -25.38 19.67
C GLU A 268 20.08 -26.20 20.60
N GLU A 269 20.41 -26.29 21.90
CA GLU A 269 19.59 -27.01 22.88
C GLU A 269 18.18 -26.40 23.01
N MET A 270 18.09 -25.07 23.07
CA MET A 270 16.81 -24.38 23.14
C MET A 270 16.06 -24.47 21.82
N VAL A 271 16.76 -24.36 20.68
CA VAL A 271 16.13 -24.52 19.36
C VAL A 271 15.52 -25.91 19.22
N ALA A 272 16.27 -26.97 19.55
CA ALA A 272 15.78 -28.35 19.51
C ALA A 272 14.56 -28.55 20.43
N LYS A 273 14.60 -27.99 21.65
CA LYS A 273 13.48 -28.05 22.60
C LYS A 273 12.21 -27.37 22.07
N PHE A 274 12.35 -26.30 21.30
CA PHE A 274 11.23 -25.52 20.77
C PHE A 274 10.95 -25.77 19.27
N ALA A 275 11.55 -26.79 18.65
CA ALA A 275 11.37 -27.09 17.23
C ALA A 275 9.89 -27.24 16.80
N PRO A 276 8.99 -27.90 17.56
CA PRO A 276 7.55 -27.94 17.20
C PRO A 276 6.89 -26.56 17.22
N VAL A 277 7.31 -25.69 18.15
CA VAL A 277 6.80 -24.31 18.24
C VAL A 277 7.31 -23.50 17.06
N LEU A 278 8.60 -23.62 16.72
CA LEU A 278 9.18 -22.99 15.54
C LEU A 278 8.48 -23.40 14.25
N GLY A 279 8.18 -24.69 14.09
CA GLY A 279 7.40 -25.21 12.96
C GLY A 279 6.01 -24.58 12.87
N ARG A 280 5.28 -24.50 14.00
CA ARG A 280 3.97 -23.86 14.06
C ARG A 280 4.02 -22.37 13.73
N GLU A 281 5.02 -21.64 14.25
CA GLU A 281 5.17 -20.22 13.94
C GLU A 281 5.55 -20.00 12.47
N PHE A 282 6.43 -20.82 11.91
CA PHE A 282 6.77 -20.79 10.49
C PHE A 282 5.54 -21.00 9.60
N LEU A 283 4.77 -22.06 9.86
CA LEU A 283 3.52 -22.32 9.13
C LEU A 283 2.51 -21.18 9.31
N GLY A 284 2.43 -20.59 10.51
CA GLY A 284 1.59 -19.42 10.77
C GLY A 284 2.02 -18.18 9.99
N ILE A 285 3.32 -17.92 9.86
CA ILE A 285 3.86 -16.82 9.02
C ILE A 285 3.50 -17.08 7.55
N MET A 286 3.78 -18.29 7.04
CA MET A 286 3.48 -18.66 5.66
C MET A 286 1.97 -18.61 5.35
N GLY A 287 1.13 -19.00 6.31
CA GLY A 287 -0.32 -18.93 6.19
C GLY A 287 -0.85 -17.50 6.14
N LEU A 288 -0.32 -16.59 6.96
CA LEU A 288 -0.75 -15.18 6.96
C LEU A 288 -0.21 -14.37 5.79
N PHE A 289 0.95 -14.75 5.24
CA PHE A 289 1.66 -13.93 4.27
C PHE A 289 0.93 -13.80 2.93
N VAL A 290 0.44 -14.90 2.35
CA VAL A 290 -0.21 -14.87 1.03
C VAL A 290 -1.47 -13.97 1.03
N PRO A 291 -2.41 -14.08 1.99
CA PRO A 291 -3.61 -13.23 1.98
C PRO A 291 -3.30 -11.76 2.28
N LEU A 292 -2.30 -11.49 3.12
CA LEU A 292 -1.79 -10.13 3.33
C LEU A 292 -1.24 -9.54 2.04
N MET A 293 -0.52 -10.33 1.23
CA MET A 293 0.00 -9.89 -0.06
C MET A 293 -1.10 -9.63 -1.08
N VAL A 294 -2.08 -10.52 -1.18
CA VAL A 294 -3.23 -10.33 -2.08
C VAL A 294 -4.01 -9.05 -1.74
N ALA A 295 -4.12 -8.70 -0.47
CA ALA A 295 -4.83 -7.51 -0.01
C ALA A 295 -3.92 -6.29 0.28
N ALA A 296 -2.64 -6.35 -0.12
CA ALA A 296 -1.67 -5.29 0.18
C ALA A 296 -2.03 -3.93 -0.45
N ASP A 297 -2.80 -3.93 -1.54
CA ASP A 297 -3.28 -2.72 -2.22
C ASP A 297 -4.09 -1.79 -1.29
N ILE A 298 -4.89 -2.36 -0.37
CA ILE A 298 -5.66 -1.60 0.62
C ILE A 298 -4.75 -0.96 1.67
N ILE A 299 -3.70 -1.69 2.07
CA ILE A 299 -2.75 -1.24 3.08
C ILE A 299 -1.91 -0.11 2.50
N LEU A 300 -1.37 -0.29 1.29
CA LEU A 300 -0.47 0.67 0.64
C LEU A 300 -1.18 1.99 0.26
N THR A 301 -2.49 1.97 0.02
CA THR A 301 -3.29 3.16 -0.31
C THR A 301 -3.79 3.92 0.92
N SER A 302 -3.62 3.37 2.12
CA SER A 302 -3.99 4.03 3.37
C SER A 302 -2.95 5.09 3.79
N PRO A 303 -3.34 6.17 4.48
CA PRO A 303 -2.39 7.14 5.03
C PRO A 303 -1.33 6.47 5.91
N ASP A 304 -0.05 6.75 5.67
CA ASP A 304 1.11 6.09 6.31
C ASP A 304 1.13 4.55 6.21
N GLY A 305 0.30 3.96 5.34
CA GLY A 305 0.11 2.53 5.22
C GLY A 305 1.37 1.80 4.74
N ALA A 306 2.10 2.38 3.79
CA ALA A 306 3.41 1.89 3.36
C ALA A 306 4.42 1.83 4.52
N HIS A 307 4.44 2.86 5.37
CA HIS A 307 5.31 2.91 6.53
C HIS A 307 4.91 1.87 7.60
N GLY A 308 3.62 1.77 7.90
CA GLY A 308 3.07 0.79 8.82
C GLY A 308 3.36 -0.65 8.36
N PHE A 309 3.15 -0.93 7.08
CA PHE A 309 3.45 -2.23 6.48
C PHE A 309 4.95 -2.57 6.60
N ALA A 310 5.84 -1.66 6.21
CA ALA A 310 7.29 -1.86 6.31
C ALA A 310 7.76 -2.11 7.76
N LEU A 311 7.20 -1.39 8.73
CA LEU A 311 7.48 -1.61 10.15
C LEU A 311 6.98 -2.97 10.65
N SER A 312 5.81 -3.40 10.19
CA SER A 312 5.20 -4.67 10.60
C SER A 312 6.01 -5.90 10.20
N VAL A 313 6.72 -5.84 9.06
CA VAL A 313 7.64 -6.90 8.60
C VAL A 313 8.73 -7.17 9.64
N PHE A 314 9.09 -6.15 10.43
CA PHE A 314 10.04 -6.26 11.54
C PHE A 314 9.38 -6.38 12.90
N GLY A 315 8.09 -6.66 12.97
CA GLY A 315 7.34 -6.79 14.22
C GLY A 315 7.20 -5.49 15.00
N PHE A 316 7.18 -4.34 14.32
CA PHE A 316 6.80 -3.05 14.90
C PHE A 316 5.32 -2.75 14.62
N SER A 317 4.43 -3.66 15.03
CA SER A 317 2.99 -3.33 15.14
C SER A 317 2.76 -2.27 16.22
N ASP A 318 1.60 -1.61 16.23
CA ASP A 318 1.30 -0.54 17.20
C ASP A 318 1.56 -0.95 18.65
N ARG A 319 1.11 -2.15 19.05
CA ARG A 319 1.34 -2.69 20.38
C ARG A 319 2.82 -2.95 20.64
N ALA A 320 3.53 -3.56 19.69
CA ALA A 320 4.95 -3.87 19.83
C ALA A 320 5.81 -2.59 19.87
N ARG A 321 5.42 -1.56 19.12
CA ARG A 321 6.03 -0.23 19.12
C ARG A 321 5.81 0.46 20.46
N LYS A 322 4.59 0.48 21.00
CA LYS A 322 4.29 1.03 22.34
C LYS A 322 5.11 0.33 23.42
N ASN A 323 5.16 -1.00 23.41
CA ASN A 323 5.96 -1.78 24.36
C ASN A 323 7.47 -1.55 24.20
N TRP A 324 7.95 -1.29 22.99
CA TRP A 324 9.35 -0.95 22.75
C TRP A 324 9.67 0.48 23.22
N LYS A 325 8.76 1.44 23.00
CA LYS A 325 8.88 2.82 23.48
C LYS A 325 8.88 2.89 25.01
N ALA A 326 7.98 2.18 25.69
CA ALA A 326 7.99 2.11 27.15
C ALA A 326 9.33 1.57 27.70
N ARG A 327 9.88 0.51 27.08
CA ARG A 327 11.21 -0.01 27.44
C ARG A 327 12.35 0.98 27.12
N LEU A 328 12.18 1.81 26.09
CA LEU A 328 13.13 2.86 25.78
C LEU A 328 13.11 3.96 26.86
N GLU A 329 11.91 4.37 27.29
CA GLU A 329 11.71 5.34 28.37
C GLU A 329 12.29 4.83 29.69
N GLU A 330 12.07 3.57 30.06
CA GLU A 330 12.70 2.95 31.24
C GLU A 330 14.23 3.01 31.17
N ARG A 331 14.82 2.70 30.01
CA ARG A 331 16.27 2.78 29.80
C ARG A 331 16.77 4.23 29.76
N ALA A 332 15.94 5.17 29.32
CA ALA A 332 16.24 6.60 29.34
C ALA A 332 16.33 7.11 30.78
N VAL A 333 15.40 6.71 31.67
CA VAL A 333 15.46 7.00 33.11
C VAL A 333 16.81 6.56 33.68
N GLU A 334 17.22 5.32 33.42
CA GLU A 334 18.53 4.84 33.90
C GLU A 334 19.72 5.60 33.30
N ALA A 335 19.65 5.97 32.02
CA ALA A 335 20.72 6.68 31.34
C ALA A 335 20.86 8.12 31.85
N VAL A 336 19.74 8.82 32.05
CA VAL A 336 19.69 10.17 32.63
C VAL A 336 20.17 10.14 34.08
N ARG A 337 19.72 9.16 34.88
CA ARG A 337 20.21 8.94 36.25
C ARG A 337 21.72 8.73 36.27
N ARG A 338 22.24 7.89 35.38
CA ARG A 338 23.70 7.66 35.23
C ARG A 338 24.44 8.93 34.80
N ALA A 339 23.87 9.74 33.92
CA ALA A 339 24.46 11.02 33.50
C ALA A 339 24.59 12.00 34.68
N PHE A 340 23.54 12.16 35.49
CA PHE A 340 23.60 12.97 36.71
C PHE A 340 24.64 12.44 37.69
N MET A 341 24.65 11.13 37.97
CA MET A 341 25.64 10.54 38.89
C MET A 341 27.08 10.71 38.40
N PHE A 342 27.30 10.60 37.09
CA PHE A 342 28.61 10.81 36.48
C PHE A 342 29.05 12.28 36.56
N ASP A 343 28.16 13.22 36.22
CA ASP A 343 28.47 14.65 36.25
C ASP A 343 28.71 15.14 37.70
N LEU A 344 27.91 14.66 38.68
CA LEU A 344 28.12 14.91 40.12
C LEU A 344 29.47 14.38 40.60
N LYS A 345 29.85 13.15 40.20
CA LYS A 345 31.17 12.57 40.54
C LYS A 345 32.32 13.41 39.99
N ASN A 346 32.12 14.07 38.84
CA ASN A 346 33.11 14.94 38.20
C ASN A 346 32.96 16.42 38.58
N LYS A 347 32.23 16.73 39.66
CA LYS A 347 32.02 18.10 40.18
C LYS A 347 31.39 19.07 39.18
N ARG A 348 30.60 18.57 38.22
CA ARG A 348 29.76 19.42 37.37
C ARG A 348 28.44 19.70 38.05
N LYS A 349 27.93 20.92 37.90
CA LYS A 349 26.66 21.32 38.49
C LYS A 349 25.48 20.63 37.79
N PRO A 350 24.46 20.15 38.51
CA PRO A 350 23.27 19.54 37.92
C PRO A 350 22.60 20.36 36.82
N ILE A 351 22.62 21.69 36.96
CA ILE A 351 22.03 22.61 35.98
C ILE A 351 22.59 22.42 34.57
N GLN A 352 23.89 22.09 34.43
CA GLN A 352 24.53 21.85 33.13
C GLN A 352 24.04 20.54 32.49
N THR A 353 23.79 19.53 33.32
CA THR A 353 23.22 18.26 32.86
C THR A 353 21.77 18.45 32.42
N ILE A 354 20.99 19.28 33.13
CA ILE A 354 19.63 19.66 32.75
C ILE A 354 19.62 20.39 31.40
N GLU A 355 20.45 21.41 31.23
CA GLU A 355 20.56 22.20 29.98
C GLU A 355 20.94 21.33 28.78
N ARG A 356 21.83 20.36 28.98
CA ARG A 356 22.21 19.42 27.92
C ARG A 356 21.07 18.47 27.53
N LEU A 357 20.26 18.05 28.51
CA LEU A 357 19.22 17.03 28.33
C LEU A 357 17.83 17.64 28.06
N SER A 358 17.68 18.96 28.14
CA SER A 358 16.45 19.65 27.76
C SER A 358 16.36 19.94 26.25
N PHE A 359 17.45 19.76 25.49
CA PHE A 359 17.50 19.95 24.04
C PHE A 359 16.97 21.31 23.54
N GLY A 360 17.03 22.36 24.38
CA GLY A 360 16.54 23.70 24.06
C GLY A 360 15.06 23.95 24.38
N ASP A 361 14.34 22.99 24.97
CA ASP A 361 12.98 23.20 25.47
C ASP A 361 13.01 23.98 26.80
N GLU A 362 12.54 25.23 26.77
CA GLU A 362 12.54 26.14 27.92
C GLU A 362 11.59 25.69 29.04
N ALA A 363 10.42 25.12 28.70
CA ALA A 363 9.44 24.67 29.67
C ALA A 363 9.95 23.43 30.41
N LEU A 364 10.51 22.48 29.67
CA LEU A 364 11.15 21.29 30.22
C LEU A 364 12.34 21.65 31.11
N MET A 365 13.19 22.57 30.65
CA MET A 365 14.33 23.07 31.41
C MET A 365 13.89 23.75 32.71
N ALA A 366 12.87 24.61 32.67
CA ALA A 366 12.34 25.29 33.85
C ALA A 366 11.77 24.28 34.86
N SER A 367 11.01 23.29 34.40
CA SER A 367 10.45 22.23 35.25
C SER A 367 11.54 21.41 35.95
N ALA A 368 12.60 21.05 35.25
CA ALA A 368 13.71 20.30 35.84
C ALA A 368 14.58 21.18 36.77
N LYS A 369 14.79 22.46 36.43
CA LYS A 369 15.50 23.42 37.29
C LYS A 369 14.75 23.71 38.59
N GLY A 370 13.42 23.61 38.60
CA GLY A 370 12.58 23.74 39.79
C GLY A 370 12.83 22.66 40.86
N MET A 371 13.58 21.61 40.53
CA MET A 371 14.01 20.55 41.47
C MET A 371 15.37 20.86 42.12
N LEU A 372 16.01 21.98 41.78
CA LEU A 372 17.28 22.39 42.37
C LEU A 372 17.05 23.42 43.48
N ASP A 373 17.89 23.40 44.51
CA ASP A 373 17.92 24.48 45.49
C ASP A 373 18.37 25.79 44.81
N LEU A 374 17.61 26.85 45.06
CA LEU A 374 17.74 28.14 44.39
C LEU A 374 19.10 28.82 44.64
N LEU A 375 19.74 28.52 45.78
CA LEU A 375 20.98 29.16 46.18
C LEU A 375 22.22 28.36 45.75
N SER A 376 22.22 27.05 45.98
CA SER A 376 23.34 26.16 45.65
C SER A 376 23.36 25.75 44.17
N GLY A 377 22.18 25.59 43.57
CA GLY A 377 22.02 24.98 42.25
C GLY A 377 22.26 23.47 42.25
N ASP A 378 22.23 22.84 43.42
CA ASP A 378 22.37 21.41 43.64
C ASP A 378 21.04 20.76 44.05
N PHE A 379 20.97 19.43 44.05
CA PHE A 379 19.82 18.69 44.57
C PHE A 379 19.93 18.56 46.09
N ASP A 380 18.87 18.93 46.82
CA ASP A 380 18.82 18.79 48.28
C ASP A 380 18.71 17.33 48.72
N ASN A 381 18.05 16.49 47.91
CA ASN A 381 17.84 15.08 48.23
C ASN A 381 17.71 14.20 46.97
N ILE A 382 17.67 12.89 47.20
CA ILE A 382 17.53 11.89 46.13
C ILE A 382 16.19 12.04 45.38
N LYS A 383 15.11 12.42 46.08
CA LYS A 383 13.77 12.55 45.50
C LYS A 383 13.74 13.67 44.45
N ASP A 384 14.38 14.80 44.71
CA ASP A 384 14.44 15.92 43.76
C ASP A 384 15.26 15.57 42.52
N ARG A 385 16.36 14.82 42.70
CA ARG A 385 17.11 14.26 41.57
C ARG A 385 16.26 13.31 40.74
N GLU A 386 15.56 12.37 41.37
CA GLU A 386 14.68 11.45 40.66
C GLU A 386 13.52 12.18 39.96
N GLY A 387 12.97 13.24 40.57
CA GLY A 387 11.99 14.11 39.92
C GLY A 387 12.53 14.77 38.66
N ALA A 388 13.77 15.30 38.69
CA ALA A 388 14.42 15.84 37.50
C ALA A 388 14.71 14.77 36.45
N VAL A 389 15.06 13.54 36.86
CA VAL A 389 15.25 12.40 35.94
C VAL A 389 13.93 12.04 35.25
N GLU A 390 12.82 11.94 35.99
CA GLU A 390 11.50 11.63 35.44
C GLU A 390 11.02 12.68 34.42
N VAL A 391 11.30 13.96 34.69
CA VAL A 391 10.98 15.05 33.77
C VAL A 391 11.81 14.97 32.48
N LEU A 392 13.12 14.71 32.58
CA LEU A 392 14.03 14.74 31.43
C LEU A 392 14.07 13.45 30.60
N ALA A 393 13.71 12.31 31.20
CA ALA A 393 13.82 11.00 30.55
C ALA A 393 12.95 10.86 29.28
N PRO A 394 11.69 11.33 29.22
CA PRO A 394 10.89 11.28 27.99
C PRO A 394 11.53 12.04 26.83
N ALA A 395 12.00 13.26 27.05
CA ALA A 395 12.67 14.05 26.01
C ALA A 395 13.99 13.40 25.56
N TYR A 396 14.74 12.82 26.49
CA TYR A 396 15.92 12.02 26.15
C TYR A 396 15.56 10.77 25.33
N ALA A 397 14.50 10.05 25.69
CA ALA A 397 14.01 8.90 24.94
C ALA A 397 13.62 9.28 23.51
N ASP A 398 12.84 10.35 23.35
CA ASP A 398 12.38 10.85 22.04
C ASP A 398 13.56 11.27 21.15
N SER A 399 14.54 11.99 21.70
CA SER A 399 15.76 12.37 20.96
C SER A 399 16.56 11.17 20.45
N ARG A 400 16.50 10.05 21.17
CA ARG A 400 17.22 8.80 20.83
C ARG A 400 16.38 7.83 20.01
N GLU A 401 15.05 7.99 19.99
CA GLU A 401 14.10 7.07 19.36
C GLU A 401 14.50 6.77 17.91
N PRO A 402 14.75 7.77 17.02
CA PRO A 402 15.02 7.49 15.61
C PRO A 402 16.27 6.62 15.40
N ALA A 403 17.35 6.90 16.14
CA ALA A 403 18.61 6.18 16.01
C ALA A 403 18.52 4.75 16.57
N LEU A 404 17.88 4.58 17.72
CA LEU A 404 17.72 3.28 18.37
C LEU A 404 16.72 2.41 17.63
N ARG A 405 15.63 3.00 17.11
CA ARG A 405 14.64 2.29 16.28
C ARG A 405 15.30 1.70 15.04
N ALA A 406 16.12 2.48 14.35
CA ALA A 406 16.83 1.99 13.16
C ALA A 406 17.85 0.89 13.46
N THR A 407 18.53 1.00 14.61
CA THR A 407 19.44 -0.05 15.09
C THR A 407 18.68 -1.34 15.38
N GLU A 408 17.51 -1.23 16.01
CA GLU A 408 16.62 -2.35 16.30
C GLU A 408 16.05 -2.97 15.02
N ILE A 409 15.58 -2.17 14.06
CA ILE A 409 15.15 -2.65 12.73
C ILE A 409 16.29 -3.42 12.06
N GLY A 410 17.50 -2.86 12.03
CA GLY A 410 18.67 -3.54 11.46
C GLY A 410 19.02 -4.85 12.16
N ARG A 411 18.85 -4.91 13.48
CA ARG A 411 19.01 -6.15 14.27
C ARG A 411 17.96 -7.18 13.88
N ARG A 412 16.68 -6.79 13.86
CA ARG A 412 15.55 -7.69 13.53
C ARG A 412 15.62 -8.20 12.10
N TYR A 413 16.00 -7.35 11.15
CA TYR A 413 16.29 -7.75 9.77
C TYR A 413 17.33 -8.87 9.72
N ARG A 414 18.50 -8.69 10.38
CA ARG A 414 19.55 -9.73 10.39
C ARG A 414 19.08 -11.03 11.04
N SER A 415 18.33 -10.93 12.14
CA SER A 415 17.74 -12.12 12.79
C SER A 415 16.75 -12.84 11.89
N LEU A 416 15.88 -12.11 11.20
CA LEU A 416 14.90 -12.66 10.25
C LEU A 416 15.60 -13.34 9.07
N MET A 417 16.53 -12.65 8.42
CA MET A 417 17.28 -13.20 7.28
C MET A 417 18.07 -14.44 7.64
N ARG A 418 18.66 -14.48 8.84
CA ARG A 418 19.32 -15.69 9.35
C ARG A 418 18.30 -16.81 9.55
N ALA A 419 17.18 -16.54 10.20
CA ALA A 419 16.17 -17.55 10.49
C ALA A 419 15.50 -18.12 9.22
N LEU A 420 15.38 -17.32 8.16
CA LEU A 420 14.82 -17.73 6.86
C LEU A 420 15.86 -18.36 5.91
N HIS A 421 17.14 -18.39 6.29
CA HIS A 421 18.18 -19.00 5.45
C HIS A 421 17.92 -20.51 5.29
N PRO A 422 18.07 -21.10 4.09
CA PRO A 422 17.81 -22.53 3.87
C PRO A 422 18.51 -23.45 4.88
N ASP A 423 19.80 -23.22 5.13
CA ASP A 423 20.56 -24.01 6.11
C ASP A 423 20.02 -23.87 7.55
N SER A 424 19.55 -22.67 7.92
CA SER A 424 18.96 -22.46 9.23
C SER A 424 17.61 -23.16 9.34
N LEU A 425 16.75 -23.05 8.30
CA LEU A 425 15.47 -23.74 8.24
C LEU A 425 15.64 -25.26 8.35
N ALA A 426 16.63 -25.84 7.67
CA ALA A 426 16.96 -27.26 7.74
C ALA A 426 17.37 -27.72 9.15
N HIS A 427 17.94 -26.83 9.95
CA HIS A 427 18.36 -27.13 11.31
C HIS A 427 17.27 -26.91 12.37
N ILE A 428 16.41 -25.90 12.16
CA ILE A 428 15.45 -25.47 13.18
C ILE A 428 14.03 -26.03 13.00
N LEU A 429 13.68 -26.50 11.80
CA LEU A 429 12.34 -27.00 11.49
C LEU A 429 12.25 -28.53 11.62
N PRO A 430 11.11 -29.05 12.10
CA PRO A 430 10.75 -30.46 11.97
C PRO A 430 10.72 -30.91 10.50
N ALA A 431 10.95 -32.20 10.23
CA ALA A 431 11.09 -32.73 8.87
C ALA A 431 9.86 -32.55 7.97
N ASP A 432 8.66 -32.70 8.54
CA ASP A 432 7.37 -32.45 7.87
C ASP A 432 7.20 -30.98 7.47
N VAL A 433 7.60 -30.07 8.36
CA VAL A 433 7.54 -28.63 8.10
C VAL A 433 8.64 -28.19 7.13
N LEU A 434 9.81 -28.83 7.17
CA LEU A 434 10.91 -28.57 6.25
C LEU A 434 10.52 -28.90 4.80
N GLN A 435 9.82 -30.02 4.58
CA GLN A 435 9.28 -30.33 3.25
C GLN A 435 8.33 -29.23 2.77
N THR A 436 7.42 -28.77 3.64
CA THR A 436 6.52 -27.65 3.31
C THR A 436 7.32 -26.37 3.00
N ALA A 437 8.41 -26.10 3.70
CA ALA A 437 9.28 -24.96 3.45
C ALA A 437 9.97 -25.04 2.07
N GLN A 438 10.38 -26.24 1.64
CA GLN A 438 10.95 -26.48 0.33
C GLN A 438 9.90 -26.27 -0.78
N GLU A 439 8.68 -26.78 -0.60
CA GLU A 439 7.56 -26.56 -1.53
C GLU A 439 7.19 -25.08 -1.64
N LYS A 440 7.35 -24.31 -0.55
CA LYS A 440 7.08 -22.87 -0.48
C LYS A 440 8.30 -21.97 -0.67
N GLN A 441 9.37 -22.46 -1.31
CA GLN A 441 10.63 -21.72 -1.46
C GLN A 441 10.44 -20.34 -2.09
N GLU A 442 9.59 -20.21 -3.11
CA GLU A 442 9.28 -18.92 -3.74
C GLU A 442 8.65 -17.93 -2.74
N THR A 443 7.78 -18.43 -1.84
CA THR A 443 7.16 -17.57 -0.83
C THR A 443 8.17 -17.04 0.18
N ILE A 444 9.15 -17.88 0.55
CA ILE A 444 10.24 -17.47 1.43
C ILE A 444 11.11 -16.41 0.72
N GLN A 445 11.42 -16.60 -0.56
CA GLN A 445 12.18 -15.62 -1.36
C GLN A 445 11.46 -14.28 -1.44
N ASN A 446 10.16 -14.28 -1.69
CA ASN A 446 9.34 -13.07 -1.71
C ASN A 446 9.32 -12.38 -0.33
N LEU A 447 9.17 -13.12 0.77
CA LEU A 447 9.28 -12.56 2.12
C LEU A 447 10.66 -11.90 2.38
N THR A 448 11.75 -12.53 1.92
CA THR A 448 13.09 -11.93 2.04
C THR A 448 13.26 -10.67 1.19
N THR A 449 12.65 -10.64 -0.01
CA THR A 449 12.64 -9.48 -0.89
C THR A 449 11.87 -8.33 -0.24
N ILE A 450 10.68 -8.60 0.30
CA ILE A 450 9.88 -7.60 1.03
C ILE A 450 10.63 -7.08 2.26
N ALA A 451 11.29 -7.94 3.03
CA ALA A 451 12.10 -7.51 4.16
C ALA A 451 13.26 -6.60 3.73
N THR A 452 13.88 -6.88 2.59
CA THR A 452 14.97 -6.06 2.04
C THR A 452 14.45 -4.69 1.58
N GLU A 453 13.37 -4.67 0.81
CA GLU A 453 12.71 -3.45 0.33
C GLU A 453 12.21 -2.59 1.49
N SER A 454 11.57 -3.21 2.48
CA SER A 454 11.06 -2.52 3.68
C SER A 454 12.19 -1.90 4.49
N ARG A 455 13.33 -2.59 4.62
CA ARG A 455 14.51 -2.03 5.29
C ARG A 455 15.07 -0.84 4.50
N ARG A 456 15.19 -0.95 3.18
CA ARG A 456 15.70 0.12 2.31
C ARG A 456 14.82 1.37 2.43
N PHE A 457 13.52 1.21 2.30
CA PHE A 457 12.53 2.28 2.45
C PHE A 457 12.63 2.97 3.83
N LEU A 458 12.64 2.19 4.92
CA LEU A 458 12.76 2.75 6.28
C LEU A 458 14.10 3.45 6.55
N GLN A 459 15.18 3.03 5.87
CA GLN A 459 16.49 3.69 5.97
C GLN A 459 16.53 5.01 5.20
N GLN A 460 15.93 5.06 4.01
CA GLN A 460 15.85 6.27 3.18
C GLN A 460 14.99 7.34 3.85
N ARG A 461 13.82 6.97 4.39
CA ARG A 461 12.95 7.89 5.15
C ARG A 461 13.62 8.45 6.42
N ARG A 462 14.64 7.76 6.95
CA ARG A 462 15.45 8.19 8.11
C ARG A 462 16.61 9.11 7.73
N ALA A 463 17.16 8.99 6.52
CA ALA A 463 18.24 9.84 6.06
C ALA A 463 17.69 11.25 5.80
N GLU A 464 17.35 11.95 6.88
CA GLU A 464 16.77 13.29 6.92
C GLU A 464 17.83 14.31 6.46
N TYR A 465 17.98 14.36 5.13
CA TYR A 465 18.40 15.49 4.28
C TYR A 465 17.68 15.42 2.91
N ALA A 466 16.74 14.49 2.74
CA ALA A 466 16.01 14.28 1.51
C ALA A 466 14.87 15.31 1.42
N THR A 467 14.78 16.02 0.31
CA THR A 467 13.68 16.95 0.03
C THR A 467 12.34 16.19 0.02
N THR A 468 11.20 16.90 0.10
CA THR A 468 9.88 16.27 0.05
C THR A 468 9.71 15.37 -1.18
N GLU A 469 10.32 15.72 -2.31
CA GLU A 469 10.31 14.92 -3.53
C GLU A 469 10.98 13.55 -3.33
N ALA A 470 12.13 13.50 -2.66
CA ALA A 470 12.86 12.26 -2.42
C ALA A 470 12.13 11.33 -1.42
N MET A 471 11.36 11.90 -0.48
CA MET A 471 10.47 11.10 0.38
C MET A 471 9.34 10.47 -0.42
N ILE A 472 8.67 11.25 -1.28
CA ILE A 472 7.59 10.77 -2.14
C ILE A 472 8.09 9.70 -3.11
N ALA A 473 9.26 9.89 -3.71
CA ALA A 473 9.84 8.94 -4.66
C ALA A 473 10.23 7.62 -3.98
N SER A 474 10.81 7.68 -2.77
CA SER A 474 11.13 6.49 -1.96
C SER A 474 9.87 5.69 -1.60
N GLU A 475 8.78 6.37 -1.20
CA GLU A 475 7.50 5.72 -0.91
C GLU A 475 6.85 5.13 -2.17
N THR A 476 6.87 5.87 -3.28
CA THR A 476 6.36 5.42 -4.58
C THR A 476 7.09 4.17 -5.05
N GLY A 477 8.43 4.19 -5.03
CA GLY A 477 9.25 3.04 -5.41
C GLY A 477 9.03 1.83 -4.51
N TYR A 478 8.85 2.03 -3.21
CA TYR A 478 8.48 0.94 -2.30
C TYR A 478 7.11 0.34 -2.65
N CYS A 479 6.09 1.18 -2.85
CA CYS A 479 4.76 0.74 -3.25
C CYS A 479 4.76 -0.03 -4.57
N GLU A 480 5.53 0.44 -5.57
CA GLU A 480 5.71 -0.24 -6.86
C GLU A 480 6.35 -1.63 -6.68
N SER A 481 7.41 -1.75 -5.87
CA SER A 481 8.05 -3.03 -5.55
C SER A 481 7.06 -4.01 -4.90
N ILE A 482 6.31 -3.58 -3.89
CA ILE A 482 5.35 -4.43 -3.19
C ILE A 482 4.18 -4.83 -4.12
N ARG A 483 3.72 -3.92 -4.98
CA ARG A 483 2.69 -4.20 -5.99
C ARG A 483 3.14 -5.25 -7.00
N ALA A 484 4.38 -5.17 -7.49
CA ALA A 484 4.93 -6.17 -8.39
C ALA A 484 4.95 -7.57 -7.75
N ILE A 485 5.38 -7.67 -6.50
CA ILE A 485 5.39 -8.95 -5.75
C ILE A 485 3.95 -9.45 -5.54
N ARG A 486 3.02 -8.56 -5.14
CA ARG A 486 1.59 -8.89 -5.01
C ARG A 486 1.02 -9.47 -6.32
N LEU A 487 1.30 -8.84 -7.45
CA LEU A 487 0.79 -9.31 -8.75
C LEU A 487 1.37 -10.66 -9.14
N SER A 488 2.65 -10.92 -8.83
CA SER A 488 3.25 -12.25 -9.01
C SER A 488 2.47 -13.32 -8.24
N TYR A 489 2.08 -13.04 -6.99
CA TYR A 489 1.26 -13.96 -6.20
C TYR A 489 -0.14 -14.17 -6.79
N ILE A 490 -0.81 -13.10 -7.17
CA ILE A 490 -2.16 -13.17 -7.74
C ILE A 490 -2.14 -13.95 -9.06
N ARG A 491 -1.12 -13.73 -9.91
CA ARG A 491 -0.93 -14.49 -11.14
C ARG A 491 -0.73 -15.98 -10.89
N GLY A 492 0.09 -16.35 -9.90
CA GLY A 492 0.28 -17.74 -9.51
C GLY A 492 -0.95 -18.39 -8.88
N VAL A 493 -1.78 -17.62 -8.16
CA VAL A 493 -3.04 -18.10 -7.54
C VAL A 493 -4.16 -18.28 -8.56
N LEU A 494 -4.24 -17.38 -9.55
CA LEU A 494 -5.31 -17.35 -10.54
C LEU A 494 -4.92 -17.96 -11.89
N ASP A 495 -3.74 -18.58 -11.99
CA ASP A 495 -3.17 -19.12 -13.23
C ASP A 495 -3.18 -18.11 -14.39
N VAL A 496 -2.93 -16.83 -14.09
CA VAL A 496 -2.87 -15.74 -15.07
C VAL A 496 -1.43 -15.59 -15.57
N PRO A 497 -1.19 -15.63 -16.90
CA PRO A 497 0.15 -15.56 -17.47
C PRO A 497 0.86 -14.21 -17.32
#